data_AF-A0A7I8MVL8-F1
#
_entry.id   AF-A0A7I8MVL8-F1
#
_cell.length_a   1.000
_cell.length_b   1.000
_cell.length_c   1.000
_cell.angle_alpha   90.00
_cell.angle_beta   90.00
_cell.angle_gamma   90.00
#
_symmetry.space_group_name_H-M   'P 1'
#
loop_
_entity.id
_entity.type
_entity.pdbx_description
1 polymer ?
#
loop_
_entity_poly.entity_id
_entity_poly.type
_entity_poly.pdbx_seq_one_letter_code
_entity_poly.pdbx_strand_id
1 'polypeptide(L)'
;MKQKYVIEMDRDNNSLILKEFAELDKDILSFLCQQAYNMGTIEGAVSGGKPALIAALRTDNMYPPTVYASEIAERVMTMLSSGDRTPQEILFDAGTFLGKASEEALPEDDVEDEEEGIEDLLKGDVNEKYEGKSISNLTSSIKIADNESLAADDDA
;
A
#
# COMPACT_ATOMS: atom_id res chain seq x y z
N MET A 1 -5.79 -7.11 -11.17
CA MET A 1 -5.67 -5.68 -10.85
C MET A 1 -4.24 -5.28 -11.09
N LYS A 2 -4.03 -4.42 -12.10
CA LYS A 2 -2.71 -3.93 -12.49
C LYS A 2 -2.45 -2.54 -11.93
N GLN A 3 -1.20 -2.27 -11.55
CA GLN A 3 -0.72 -0.95 -11.15
C GLN A 3 0.54 -0.62 -11.95
N LYS A 4 0.75 0.64 -12.29
CA LYS A 4 1.94 1.11 -12.98
C LYS A 4 2.50 2.35 -12.30
N TYR A 5 3.81 2.37 -12.11
CA TYR A 5 4.54 3.53 -11.65
C TYR A 5 5.47 4.03 -12.77
N VAL A 6 5.56 5.35 -12.95
CA VAL A 6 6.50 5.96 -13.89
C VAL A 6 7.41 6.92 -13.12
N ILE A 7 8.72 6.73 -13.28
CA ILE A 7 9.76 7.52 -12.63
C ILE A 7 10.37 8.45 -13.67
N GLU A 8 10.33 9.75 -13.41
CA GLU A 8 10.86 10.79 -14.30
C GLU A 8 11.81 11.72 -13.55
N MET A 9 12.95 12.05 -14.18
CA MET A 9 13.93 13.01 -13.66
C MET A 9 13.68 14.37 -14.34
N ASP A 10 13.06 15.31 -13.64
CA ASP A 10 12.78 16.65 -14.14
C ASP A 10 13.97 17.58 -13.86
N ARG A 11 14.65 18.00 -14.94
CA ARG A 11 15.80 18.90 -14.87
C ARG A 11 15.41 20.35 -14.62
N ASP A 12 14.29 20.78 -15.18
CA ASP A 12 13.91 22.19 -15.16
C ASP A 12 13.53 22.61 -13.75
N ASN A 13 12.89 21.69 -13.02
CA ASN A 13 12.47 21.91 -11.64
C ASN A 13 13.38 21.23 -10.59
N ASN A 14 14.48 20.60 -11.03
CA ASN A 14 15.39 19.82 -10.17
C ASN A 14 14.64 18.88 -9.22
N SER A 15 13.77 18.05 -9.79
CA SER A 15 12.87 17.18 -9.04
C SER A 15 12.80 15.77 -9.62
N LEU A 16 12.50 14.81 -8.75
CA LEU A 16 12.06 13.48 -9.15
C LEU A 16 10.54 13.48 -9.20
N ILE A 17 9.94 13.01 -10.28
CA ILE A 17 8.49 12.86 -10.40
C ILE A 17 8.16 11.37 -10.42
N LEU A 18 7.29 10.94 -9.50
CA LEU A 18 6.72 9.61 -9.47
C LEU A 18 5.23 9.71 -9.82
N LYS A 19 4.81 9.02 -10.87
CA LYS A 19 3.40 8.97 -11.32
C LYS A 19 2.82 7.59 -11.04
N GLU A 20 1.62 7.54 -10.50
CA GLU A 20 0.87 6.32 -10.26
C GLU A 20 -0.30 6.21 -11.25
N PHE A 21 -0.45 5.00 -11.79
CA PHE A 21 -1.59 4.60 -12.60
C PHE A 21 -2.13 3.28 -12.08
N ALA A 22 -3.44 3.08 -12.15
CA ALA A 22 -4.06 1.82 -11.79
C ALA A 22 -5.17 1.44 -12.76
N GLU A 23 -5.44 0.15 -12.82
CA GLU A 23 -6.56 -0.43 -13.56
C GLU A 23 -7.87 -0.12 -12.82
N LEU A 24 -8.56 0.96 -13.24
CA LEU A 24 -9.88 1.31 -12.72
C LEU A 24 -11.01 0.72 -13.57
N ASP A 25 -10.79 0.67 -14.88
CA ASP A 25 -11.61 -0.05 -15.85
C ASP A 25 -10.81 -1.23 -16.39
N LYS A 26 -11.51 -2.31 -16.79
CA LYS A 26 -10.87 -3.54 -17.26
C LYS A 26 -9.89 -3.23 -18.40
N ASP A 27 -8.64 -3.63 -18.22
CA ASP A 27 -7.54 -3.46 -19.18
C ASP A 27 -7.20 -1.99 -19.52
N ILE A 28 -7.66 -1.01 -18.72
CA ILE A 28 -7.35 0.42 -18.90
C ILE A 28 -6.64 0.95 -17.65
N LEU A 29 -5.41 1.43 -17.83
CA LEU A 29 -4.67 2.13 -16.78
C LEU A 29 -5.05 3.62 -16.76
N SER A 30 -5.67 4.04 -15.66
CA SER A 30 -6.03 5.43 -15.40
C SER A 30 -4.97 6.08 -14.52
N PHE A 31 -4.64 7.33 -14.82
CA PHE A 31 -3.77 8.14 -13.96
C PHE A 31 -4.45 8.41 -12.62
N LEU A 32 -3.77 8.14 -11.51
CA LEU A 32 -4.29 8.34 -10.17
C LEU A 32 -3.71 9.61 -9.54
N CYS A 33 -2.38 9.65 -9.44
CA CYS A 33 -1.69 10.76 -8.81
C CYS A 33 -0.27 10.90 -9.34
N GLN A 34 0.35 12.03 -8.98
CA GLN A 34 1.79 12.22 -9.12
C GLN A 34 2.33 12.89 -7.87
N GLN A 35 3.56 12.56 -7.52
CA GLN A 35 4.31 13.20 -6.45
C GLN A 35 5.64 13.69 -7.01
N ALA A 36 5.91 14.98 -6.85
CA ALA A 36 7.21 15.56 -7.11
C ALA A 36 8.03 15.62 -5.81
N TYR A 37 9.30 15.25 -5.88
CA TYR A 37 10.24 15.25 -4.77
C TYR A 37 11.40 16.16 -5.11
N ASN A 38 11.83 16.99 -4.16
CA ASN A 38 13.03 17.80 -4.34
C ASN A 38 14.26 16.88 -4.52
N MET A 39 15.09 17.14 -5.53
CA MET A 39 16.24 16.27 -5.82
C MET A 39 17.23 16.21 -4.65
N GLY A 40 17.47 17.30 -3.93
CA GLY A 40 18.36 17.32 -2.78
C GLY A 40 17.88 16.42 -1.63
N THR A 41 16.56 16.32 -1.43
CA THR A 41 15.97 15.37 -0.47
C THR A 41 16.19 13.91 -0.92
N ILE A 42 16.01 13.63 -2.22
CA ILE A 42 16.21 12.29 -2.78
C ILE A 42 17.69 11.89 -2.70
N GLU A 43 18.63 12.74 -3.11
CA GLU A 43 20.07 12.50 -3.02
C GLU A 43 20.53 12.29 -1.56
N GLY A 44 19.99 13.08 -0.63
CA GLY A 44 20.21 12.89 0.80
C GLY A 44 19.70 11.53 1.28
N ALA A 45 18.51 11.12 0.86
CA ALA A 45 17.93 9.82 1.22
C ALA A 45 18.71 8.65 0.59
N VAL A 46 19.19 8.78 -0.64
CA VAL A 46 20.06 7.81 -1.32
C VAL A 46 21.36 7.60 -0.54
N SER A 47 21.94 8.68 0.00
CA SER A 47 23.14 8.62 0.85
C SER A 47 22.90 7.84 2.15
N GLY A 48 21.66 7.83 2.65
CA GLY A 48 21.20 7.00 3.77
C GLY A 48 20.87 5.54 3.38
N GLY A 49 20.97 5.20 2.09
CA GLY A 49 20.69 3.86 1.57
C GLY A 49 19.22 3.61 1.22
N LYS A 50 18.97 2.41 0.65
CA LYS A 50 17.63 2.01 0.15
C LYS A 50 16.50 2.18 1.17
N PRO A 51 16.62 1.78 2.46
CA PRO A 51 15.53 1.97 3.43
C PRO A 51 15.17 3.44 3.67
N ALA A 52 16.17 4.34 3.70
CA ALA A 52 15.94 5.77 3.86
C ALA A 52 15.25 6.37 2.62
N LEU A 53 15.65 5.94 1.42
CA LEU A 53 14.96 6.32 0.19
C LEU A 53 13.51 5.81 0.13
N ILE A 54 13.25 4.56 0.52
CA ILE A 54 11.88 4.03 0.61
C ILE A 54 11.03 4.87 1.56
N ALA A 55 11.57 5.25 2.72
CA ALA A 55 10.87 6.11 3.66
C ALA A 55 10.59 7.50 3.08
N ALA A 56 11.53 8.08 2.33
CA ALA A 56 11.36 9.37 1.68
C ALA A 56 10.36 9.35 0.51
N LEU A 57 10.30 8.24 -0.22
CA LEU A 57 9.35 8.06 -1.33
C LEU A 57 7.90 7.88 -0.85
N ARG A 58 7.72 7.35 0.37
CA ARG A 58 6.40 7.14 0.96
C ARG A 58 5.91 8.41 1.65
N THR A 59 4.89 9.01 1.04
CA THR A 59 4.21 10.20 1.56
C THR A 59 2.72 9.92 1.70
N ASP A 60 1.98 10.86 2.30
CA ASP A 60 0.52 10.76 2.42
C ASP A 60 -0.18 10.66 1.04
N ASN A 61 0.44 11.22 -0.02
CA ASN A 61 -0.10 11.22 -1.38
C ASN A 61 0.47 10.13 -2.28
N MET A 62 1.51 9.42 -1.83
CA MET A 62 2.21 8.40 -2.61
C MET A 62 2.70 7.32 -1.66
N TYR A 63 1.94 6.25 -1.51
CA TYR A 63 2.23 5.19 -0.55
C TYR A 63 2.30 3.80 -1.21
N PRO A 64 3.31 3.55 -2.08
CA PRO A 64 3.43 2.27 -2.74
C PRO A 64 3.67 1.13 -1.73
N PRO A 65 3.00 -0.03 -1.90
CA PRO A 65 3.32 -1.27 -1.18
C PRO A 65 4.81 -1.60 -1.16
N THR A 66 5.27 -2.31 -0.13
CA THR A 66 6.71 -2.45 0.19
C THR A 66 7.54 -3.04 -0.94
N VAL A 67 6.99 -4.02 -1.64
CA VAL A 67 7.64 -4.63 -2.80
C VAL A 67 7.87 -3.57 -3.90
N TYR A 68 6.85 -2.75 -4.17
CA TYR A 68 6.89 -1.72 -5.20
C TYR A 68 7.82 -0.57 -4.80
N ALA A 69 7.75 -0.13 -3.55
CA ALA A 69 8.62 0.91 -3.02
C ALA A 69 10.09 0.51 -3.11
N SER A 70 10.42 -0.76 -2.86
CA SER A 70 11.78 -1.28 -3.02
C SER A 70 12.25 -1.24 -4.47
N GLU A 71 11.43 -1.67 -5.42
CA GLU A 71 11.79 -1.65 -6.85
C GLU A 71 11.94 -0.20 -7.35
N ILE A 72 11.02 0.70 -6.97
CA ILE A 72 11.11 2.13 -7.29
C ILE A 72 12.43 2.69 -6.76
N ALA A 73 12.77 2.43 -5.49
CA ALA A 73 14.01 2.91 -4.88
C ALA A 73 15.25 2.41 -5.63
N GLU A 74 15.29 1.14 -6.02
CA GLU A 74 16.41 0.57 -6.80
C GLU A 74 16.58 1.24 -8.16
N ARG A 75 15.48 1.49 -8.87
CA ARG A 75 15.53 2.21 -10.15
C ARG A 75 15.97 3.65 -9.98
N VAL A 76 15.47 4.36 -8.97
CA VAL A 76 15.91 5.73 -8.66
C VAL A 76 17.41 5.77 -8.37
N MET A 77 17.92 4.88 -7.53
CA MET A 77 19.36 4.80 -7.23
C MET A 77 20.19 4.51 -8.49
N THR A 78 19.70 3.62 -9.36
CA THR A 78 20.36 3.26 -10.62
C THR A 78 20.38 4.43 -11.61
N MET A 79 19.26 5.12 -11.78
CA MET A 79 19.16 6.31 -12.64
C MET A 79 20.09 7.42 -12.18
N LEU A 80 20.16 7.67 -10.87
CA LEU A 80 21.09 8.67 -10.31
C LEU A 80 22.55 8.29 -10.52
N SER A 81 22.90 7.01 -10.31
CA SER A 81 24.29 6.53 -10.43
C SER A 81 24.78 6.48 -11.88
N SER A 82 23.90 6.10 -12.81
CA SER A 82 24.21 6.02 -14.25
C SER A 82 24.10 7.38 -14.95
N GLY A 83 23.41 8.34 -14.34
CA GLY A 83 23.01 9.59 -15.01
C GLY A 83 21.94 9.39 -16.08
N ASP A 84 21.35 8.19 -16.17
CA ASP A 84 20.23 7.87 -17.05
C ASP A 84 18.99 8.66 -16.61
N ARG A 85 18.33 9.23 -17.61
CA ARG A 85 17.21 10.15 -17.46
C ARG A 85 16.02 9.74 -18.31
N THR A 86 16.10 8.57 -18.94
CA THR A 86 14.95 8.00 -19.61
C THR A 86 13.88 7.68 -18.57
N PRO A 87 12.61 8.04 -18.81
CA PRO A 87 11.52 7.65 -17.93
C PRO A 87 11.51 6.12 -17.76
N GLN A 88 11.44 5.66 -16.51
CA GLN A 88 11.42 4.24 -16.18
C GLN A 88 10.01 3.84 -15.76
N GLU A 89 9.45 2.82 -16.41
CA GLU A 89 8.12 2.29 -16.08
C GLU A 89 8.22 0.98 -15.30
N ILE A 90 7.41 0.86 -14.25
CA ILE A 90 7.27 -0.35 -13.45
C ILE A 90 5.81 -0.78 -13.53
N LEU A 91 5.54 -1.97 -14.07
CA LEU A 91 4.20 -2.56 -14.16
C LEU A 91 4.08 -3.72 -13.18
N PHE A 92 3.03 -3.71 -12.39
CA PHE A 92 2.68 -4.75 -11.45
C PHE A 92 1.32 -5.34 -11.76
N ASP A 93 1.22 -6.66 -11.68
CA ASP A 93 -0.05 -7.38 -11.77
C ASP A 93 -0.25 -8.23 -10.51
N ALA A 94 -1.23 -7.83 -9.68
CA ALA A 94 -1.53 -8.51 -8.43
C ALA A 94 -1.89 -9.99 -8.62
N GLY A 95 -2.50 -10.37 -9.76
CA GLY A 95 -2.85 -11.77 -10.03
C GLY A 95 -1.61 -12.66 -10.18
N THR A 96 -0.58 -12.14 -10.84
CA THR A 96 0.70 -12.87 -10.99
C THR A 96 1.48 -12.98 -9.69
N PHE A 97 1.32 -12.01 -8.79
CA PHE A 97 2.05 -11.96 -7.53
C PHE A 97 1.40 -12.85 -6.45
N LEU A 98 0.07 -12.80 -6.32
CA LEU A 98 -0.68 -13.61 -5.34
C LEU A 98 -0.77 -15.09 -5.73
N GLY A 99 -0.81 -15.40 -7.03
CA GLY A 99 -0.87 -16.79 -7.51
C GLY A 99 0.35 -17.64 -7.15
N LYS A 100 1.52 -17.02 -6.94
CA LYS A 100 2.76 -17.73 -6.57
C LYS A 100 2.73 -18.32 -5.15
N ALA A 101 1.87 -17.82 -4.26
CA ALA A 101 1.72 -18.40 -2.92
C ALA A 101 0.92 -19.71 -2.91
N SER A 102 0.22 -20.05 -4.01
CA SER A 102 -0.57 -21.28 -4.14
C SER A 102 0.22 -22.46 -4.71
N GLU A 103 1.40 -22.23 -5.31
CA GLU A 103 2.22 -23.28 -5.92
C GLU A 103 3.15 -24.00 -4.92
N GLU A 104 3.31 -23.48 -3.70
CA GLU A 104 3.92 -24.21 -2.57
C GLU A 104 2.87 -25.00 -1.76
N ALA A 105 1.79 -25.46 -2.41
CA ALA A 105 1.01 -26.55 -1.86
C ALA A 105 1.94 -27.77 -1.77
N LEU A 106 2.27 -28.16 -0.53
CA LEU A 106 2.91 -29.45 -0.23
C LEU A 106 2.16 -30.54 -1.01
N PRO A 107 2.86 -31.61 -1.48
CA PRO A 107 2.17 -32.72 -2.13
C PRO A 107 0.99 -33.12 -1.25
N GLU A 108 -0.20 -33.16 -1.84
CA GLU A 108 -1.36 -33.76 -1.23
C GLU A 108 -0.93 -35.19 -0.88
N ASP A 109 -0.63 -35.46 0.39
CA ASP A 109 -0.68 -36.83 0.87
C ASP A 109 -2.09 -37.29 0.51
N ASP A 110 -2.20 -38.38 -0.28
CA ASP A 110 -3.46 -39.01 -0.66
C ASP A 110 -4.32 -39.19 0.60
N VAL A 111 -5.17 -38.22 0.91
CA VAL A 111 -6.26 -38.39 1.86
C VAL A 111 -7.25 -39.26 1.11
N GLU A 112 -7.30 -40.54 1.47
CA GLU A 112 -8.38 -41.42 1.04
C GLU A 112 -9.70 -40.68 1.26
N ASP A 113 -10.44 -40.46 0.18
CA ASP A 113 -11.80 -39.91 0.18
C ASP A 113 -12.73 -40.87 0.94
N GLU A 114 -12.65 -40.89 2.27
CA GLU A 114 -13.80 -41.28 3.08
C GLU A 114 -14.77 -40.10 3.02
N GLU A 115 -15.74 -40.18 2.11
CA GLU A 115 -16.93 -39.32 2.06
C GLU A 115 -17.75 -39.48 3.36
N GLU A 116 -17.23 -39.02 4.50
CA GLU A 116 -18.07 -38.79 5.67
C GLU A 116 -18.95 -37.58 5.36
N GLY A 117 -20.16 -37.88 4.88
CA GLY A 117 -21.14 -36.91 4.44
C GLY A 117 -21.33 -35.77 5.44
N ILE A 118 -21.00 -34.55 5.01
CA ILE A 118 -21.30 -33.28 5.69
C ILE A 118 -22.77 -33.14 6.13
N GLU A 119 -23.65 -33.98 5.60
CA GLU A 119 -25.06 -34.09 5.97
C GLU A 119 -25.28 -34.51 7.43
N ASP A 120 -24.33 -35.23 8.06
CA ASP A 120 -24.48 -35.63 9.47
C ASP A 120 -24.07 -34.51 10.44
N LEU A 121 -23.17 -33.60 10.04
CA LEU A 121 -22.81 -32.40 10.81
C LEU A 121 -23.93 -31.36 10.87
N LEU A 122 -24.81 -31.33 9.86
CA LEU A 122 -25.96 -30.42 9.78
C LEU A 122 -27.17 -30.90 10.61
N LYS A 123 -27.16 -32.12 11.14
CA LYS A 123 -28.23 -32.66 12.00
C LYS A 123 -28.08 -32.32 13.47
N GLY A 124 -27.00 -31.62 13.83
CA GLY A 124 -26.85 -31.02 15.16
C GLY A 124 -27.89 -29.93 15.34
N ASP A 125 -28.89 -30.20 16.17
CA ASP A 125 -29.91 -29.25 16.63
C ASP A 125 -29.23 -27.94 17.04
N VAL A 126 -29.37 -26.91 16.21
CA VAL A 126 -28.92 -25.55 16.51
C VAL A 126 -29.93 -25.01 17.53
N ASN A 127 -29.81 -25.47 18.77
CA ASN A 127 -30.60 -24.98 19.87
C ASN A 127 -30.32 -23.48 20.00
N GLU A 128 -31.30 -22.70 19.53
CA GLU A 128 -31.38 -21.25 19.60
C GLU A 128 -31.16 -20.78 21.03
N LYS A 129 -29.90 -20.45 21.38
CA LYS A 129 -29.62 -19.65 22.57
C LYS A 129 -28.58 -18.58 22.31
N TYR A 130 -28.82 -17.79 21.27
CA TYR A 130 -28.40 -16.40 21.31
C TYR A 130 -29.48 -15.60 22.06
N GLU A 131 -29.44 -15.67 23.39
CA GLU A 131 -30.08 -14.64 24.21
C GLU A 131 -29.45 -13.31 23.82
N GLY A 132 -30.18 -12.52 23.04
CA GLY A 132 -29.84 -11.16 22.70
C GLY A 132 -29.64 -10.35 23.97
N LYS A 133 -28.39 -10.25 24.43
CA LYS A 133 -28.01 -9.26 25.44
C LYS A 133 -28.10 -7.90 24.77
N SER A 134 -29.27 -7.28 24.88
CA SER A 134 -29.44 -5.86 24.63
C SER A 134 -28.36 -5.09 25.39
N ILE A 135 -27.53 -4.34 24.65
CA ILE A 135 -26.62 -3.34 25.23
C ILE A 135 -27.43 -2.18 25.80
N SER A 136 -27.99 -2.37 27.00
CA SER A 136 -28.61 -1.29 27.75
C SER A 136 -27.55 -0.47 28.46
N ASN A 137 -27.48 0.82 28.13
CA ASN A 137 -26.74 1.91 28.79
C ASN A 137 -25.26 2.10 28.40
N LEU A 138 -25.02 2.68 27.23
CA LEU A 138 -23.82 3.50 27.01
C LEU A 138 -24.15 4.95 27.40
N THR A 139 -23.76 5.40 28.60
CA THR A 139 -23.90 6.81 29.05
C THR A 139 -22.58 7.59 28.96
N SER A 140 -21.56 7.04 28.30
CA SER A 140 -20.27 7.73 28.12
C SER A 140 -20.31 8.62 26.90
N SER A 141 -20.72 9.88 27.09
CA SER A 141 -20.44 10.95 26.14
C SER A 141 -18.93 11.20 26.10
N ILE A 142 -18.33 11.02 24.92
CA ILE A 142 -16.97 11.52 24.65
C ILE A 142 -16.98 13.04 24.84
N LYS A 143 -16.11 13.55 25.71
CA LYS A 143 -15.88 14.99 25.85
C LYS A 143 -14.78 15.37 24.87
N ILE A 144 -15.16 16.12 23.84
CA ILE A 144 -14.21 16.82 22.96
C ILE A 144 -13.72 18.03 23.78
N ALA A 145 -12.42 18.13 24.00
CA ALA A 145 -11.85 19.36 24.52
C ALA A 145 -11.84 20.37 23.37
N ASP A 146 -12.57 21.48 23.53
CA ASP A 146 -12.36 22.66 22.69
C ASP A 146 -10.93 23.13 22.96
N ASN A 147 -10.05 22.87 22.01
CA ASN A 147 -8.72 23.46 22.00
C ASN A 147 -8.89 24.95 21.73
N GLU A 148 -9.09 25.70 22.81
CA GLU A 148 -9.10 27.15 22.84
C GLU A 148 -7.81 27.65 22.16
N SER A 149 -7.99 28.40 21.09
CA SER A 149 -6.93 29.02 20.31
C SER A 149 -6.02 29.82 21.23
N LEU A 150 -4.72 29.51 21.22
CA LEU A 150 -3.70 30.42 21.74
C LEU A 150 -3.75 31.70 20.90
N ALA A 151 -4.42 32.72 21.41
CA ALA A 151 -4.16 34.09 21.02
C ALA A 151 -2.73 34.39 21.46
N ALA A 152 -1.81 34.52 20.50
CA ALA A 152 -0.54 35.15 20.76
C ALA A 152 -0.81 36.64 20.97
N ASP A 153 -0.74 37.09 22.23
CA ASP A 153 -0.45 38.48 22.54
C ASP A 153 0.92 38.80 21.94
N ASP A 154 0.95 39.64 20.90
CA ASP A 154 2.16 40.31 20.45
C ASP A 154 1.93 41.81 20.60
N ASP A 155 2.32 42.31 21.77
CA ASP A 155 2.32 43.72 22.15
C ASP A 155 3.79 44.13 22.31
N ALA A 156 4.34 44.81 21.28
CA ALA A 156 5.49 45.74 21.33
C ALA A 156 5.71 46.45 19.98
#